data_AF-A0A2G4SNW7-F1
#
_entry.id   AF-A0A2G4SNW7-F1
#
_cell.length_a   1.000
_cell.length_b   1.000
_cell.length_c   1.000
_cell.angle_alpha   90.00
_cell.angle_beta   90.00
_cell.angle_gamma   90.00
#
_symmetry.space_group_name_H-M   'P 1'
#
loop_
_entity.id
_entity.type
_entity.pdbx_description
1 polymer ?
#
loop_
_entity_poly.entity_id
_entity_poly.type
_entity_poly.pdbx_seq_one_letter_code
_entity_poly.pdbx_strand_id
1 'polypeptide(L)'
;GLAFSNIGILSNTSATFQTVLQRGGPVIMLLCWNIAAGFMICVALSLAETCSMYPESGGLYYWVFELCDSAFVTGWSYYFGNIIATSANNVTVALSIGSILNLLIGVHLDKVLIMMIALVVTGLHAYLNIRSLHCLSILNQWNVFWSIAGLTIIIAALSIFAPHQNSTWVFTHYENGTGFDNTFYVFVLAMIGPAYSLFGCECAASVNEETQDADISSPIAIVGSIATAWAVGLVFLIVLLFSIQNMDSILNTSFDMPVAQLFQDAIGTWGTLGFLMMVVICQFCTGATTMTVASRQVYALARDNAAPMSSYLKYINTYRLPENAVTLTFILICLITLPFPLSAHLFETIVSATTITIHFSYAMVLGCRLLDSGKKKGRFHLGKWSYFINILAFTWTAFAVCAFMLPTSWPITWDNANYSGVAFAMVTILTALFWFTWGRCYYHGPLETNDDI
;
A
#
# COMPACT_ATOMS: atom_id res chain seq x y z
N GLY A 1 -3.45 3.31 -14.83
CA GLY A 1 -2.88 4.56 -14.26
C GLY A 1 -3.03 4.60 -12.75
N LEU A 2 -4.28 4.67 -12.26
CA LEU A 2 -4.60 4.76 -10.83
C LEU A 2 -4.02 3.60 -10.01
N ALA A 3 -4.24 2.34 -10.43
CA ALA A 3 -3.67 1.16 -9.75
C ALA A 3 -2.14 1.21 -9.65
N PHE A 4 -1.45 1.51 -10.76
CA PHE A 4 0.02 1.66 -10.77
C PHE A 4 0.51 2.80 -9.87
N SER A 5 -0.21 3.93 -9.85
CA SER A 5 0.09 5.06 -8.96
C SER A 5 -0.09 4.70 -7.49
N ASN A 6 -1.11 3.91 -7.16
CA ASN A 6 -1.37 3.48 -5.80
C ASN A 6 -0.31 2.47 -5.30
N ILE A 7 0.17 1.58 -6.18
CA ILE A 7 1.27 0.66 -5.86
C ILE A 7 2.56 1.44 -5.50
N GLY A 8 2.80 2.60 -6.13
CA GLY A 8 3.86 3.52 -5.70
C GLY A 8 5.26 2.88 -5.67
N ILE A 9 5.61 2.11 -6.71
CA ILE A 9 6.73 1.15 -6.66
C ILE A 9 8.07 1.74 -6.22
N LEU A 10 8.43 2.93 -6.72
CA LEU A 10 9.67 3.63 -6.37
C LEU A 10 9.70 3.93 -4.87
N SER A 11 8.65 4.56 -4.38
CA SER A 11 8.60 5.08 -3.02
C SER A 11 8.39 3.99 -1.98
N ASN A 12 7.48 3.04 -2.22
CA ASN A 12 7.21 1.95 -1.29
C ASN A 12 8.40 0.99 -1.17
N THR A 13 9.09 0.70 -2.29
CA THR A 13 10.34 -0.07 -2.26
C THR A 13 11.43 0.69 -1.53
N SER A 14 11.54 2.01 -1.75
CA SER A 14 12.53 2.84 -1.04
C SER A 14 12.28 2.91 0.47
N ALA A 15 11.01 3.04 0.88
CA ALA A 15 10.61 3.13 2.27
C ALA A 15 10.87 1.84 3.06
N THR A 16 10.82 0.68 2.40
CA THR A 16 11.02 -0.63 3.03
C THR A 16 12.41 -1.23 2.78
N PHE A 17 13.23 -0.59 1.94
CA PHE A 17 14.52 -1.13 1.51
C PHE A 17 15.44 -1.45 2.69
N GLN A 18 15.63 -0.54 3.65
CA GLN A 18 16.48 -0.76 4.80
C GLN A 18 15.96 -1.91 5.67
N THR A 19 14.65 -1.93 5.93
CA THR A 19 13.97 -2.98 6.69
C THR A 19 14.23 -4.36 6.09
N VAL A 20 14.16 -4.50 4.76
CA VAL A 20 14.41 -5.79 4.09
C VAL A 20 15.90 -6.11 4.02
N LEU A 21 16.75 -5.10 3.77
CA LEU A 21 18.20 -5.28 3.71
C LEU A 21 18.77 -5.80 5.04
N GLN A 22 18.26 -5.30 6.18
CA GLN A 22 18.61 -5.81 7.50
C GLN A 22 18.13 -7.26 7.74
N ARG A 23 17.09 -7.70 7.04
CA ARG A 23 16.44 -9.01 7.20
C ARG A 23 16.92 -10.01 6.15
N GLY A 24 18.21 -10.27 6.10
CA GLY A 24 18.78 -11.32 5.24
C GLY A 24 19.62 -10.82 4.07
N GLY A 25 19.86 -9.52 3.96
CA GLY A 25 20.76 -8.94 2.96
C GLY A 25 20.23 -9.01 1.52
N PRO A 26 21.09 -8.80 0.52
CA PRO A 26 20.70 -8.67 -0.87
C PRO A 26 20.07 -9.95 -1.45
N VAL A 27 20.57 -11.14 -1.07
CA VAL A 27 20.04 -12.41 -1.59
C VAL A 27 18.60 -12.65 -1.17
N ILE A 28 18.28 -12.41 0.12
CA ILE A 28 16.93 -12.61 0.65
C ILE A 28 15.99 -11.55 0.08
N MET A 29 16.44 -10.32 -0.06
CA MET A 29 15.63 -9.25 -0.65
C MET A 29 15.19 -9.59 -2.09
N LEU A 30 16.09 -10.10 -2.93
CA LEU A 30 15.76 -10.51 -4.31
C LEU A 30 14.84 -11.74 -4.35
N LEU A 31 15.07 -12.74 -3.48
CA LEU A 31 14.21 -13.92 -3.41
C LEU A 31 12.80 -13.56 -2.94
N CYS A 32 12.70 -12.77 -1.87
CA CYS A 32 11.44 -12.28 -1.35
C CYS A 32 10.67 -11.48 -2.40
N TRP A 33 11.35 -10.59 -3.13
CA TRP A 33 10.73 -9.80 -4.20
C TRP A 33 10.01 -10.66 -5.23
N ASN A 34 10.70 -11.67 -5.76
CA ASN A 34 10.16 -12.51 -6.84
C ASN A 34 9.09 -13.48 -6.34
N ILE A 35 9.28 -14.08 -5.17
CA ILE A 35 8.32 -15.04 -4.60
C ILE A 35 7.02 -14.33 -4.21
N ALA A 36 7.11 -13.20 -3.50
CA ALA A 36 5.95 -12.41 -3.14
C ALA A 36 5.23 -11.87 -4.38
N ALA A 37 5.97 -11.40 -5.40
CA ALA A 37 5.39 -10.97 -6.65
C ALA A 37 4.61 -12.08 -7.37
N GLY A 38 5.15 -13.31 -7.41
CA GLY A 38 4.45 -14.46 -7.98
C GLY A 38 3.09 -14.70 -7.31
N PHE A 39 3.05 -14.67 -5.98
CA PHE A 39 1.79 -14.80 -5.24
C PHE A 39 0.86 -13.59 -5.41
N MET A 40 1.39 -12.37 -5.45
CA MET A 40 0.60 -11.16 -5.69
C MET A 40 0.01 -11.12 -7.10
N ILE A 41 0.68 -11.71 -8.10
CA ILE A 41 0.09 -11.91 -9.44
C ILE A 41 -1.09 -12.89 -9.35
N CYS A 42 -0.99 -13.97 -8.56
CA CYS A 42 -2.13 -14.86 -8.30
C CYS A 42 -3.30 -14.11 -7.65
N VAL A 43 -3.02 -13.28 -6.63
CA VAL A 43 -4.01 -12.40 -5.99
C VAL A 43 -4.66 -11.49 -7.03
N ALA A 44 -3.86 -10.80 -7.83
CA ALA A 44 -4.34 -9.89 -8.87
C ALA A 44 -5.22 -10.59 -9.91
N LEU A 45 -4.83 -11.79 -10.36
CA LEU A 45 -5.61 -12.60 -11.30
C LEU A 45 -6.99 -12.99 -10.73
N SER A 46 -7.03 -13.44 -9.47
CA SER A 46 -8.30 -13.78 -8.81
C SER A 46 -9.20 -12.56 -8.57
N LEU A 47 -8.62 -11.44 -8.13
CA LEU A 47 -9.36 -10.20 -7.95
C LEU A 47 -9.85 -9.64 -9.30
N ALA A 48 -9.06 -9.78 -10.37
CA ALA A 48 -9.44 -9.36 -11.72
C ALA A 48 -10.60 -10.18 -12.28
N GLU A 49 -10.62 -11.51 -12.08
CA GLU A 49 -11.79 -12.34 -12.43
C GLU A 49 -13.03 -11.91 -11.65
N THR A 50 -12.87 -11.59 -10.36
CA THR A 50 -13.98 -11.11 -9.52
C THR A 50 -14.48 -9.73 -9.96
N CYS A 51 -13.58 -8.81 -10.26
CA CYS A 51 -13.89 -7.49 -10.82
C CYS A 51 -14.64 -7.59 -12.15
N SER A 52 -14.29 -8.56 -13.01
CA SER A 52 -14.97 -8.77 -14.29
C SER A 52 -16.39 -9.30 -14.14
N MET A 53 -16.65 -10.10 -13.10
CA MET A 53 -18.01 -10.58 -12.78
C MET A 53 -18.89 -9.49 -12.19
N TYR A 54 -18.30 -8.54 -11.48
CA TYR A 54 -18.98 -7.52 -10.69
C TYR A 54 -18.27 -6.16 -10.86
N PRO A 55 -18.41 -5.51 -12.03
CA PRO A 55 -17.69 -4.30 -12.40
C PRO A 55 -18.31 -3.02 -11.80
N GLU A 56 -18.73 -3.06 -10.53
CA GLU A 56 -19.37 -1.93 -9.85
C GLU A 56 -18.37 -1.14 -8.99
N SER A 57 -18.65 0.14 -8.73
CA SER A 57 -17.87 0.92 -7.76
C SER A 57 -18.30 0.55 -6.34
N GLY A 58 -17.35 -0.02 -5.62
CA GLY A 58 -17.56 -0.64 -4.30
C GLY A 58 -16.46 -1.64 -3.99
N GLY A 59 -15.74 -2.11 -5.03
CA GLY A 59 -14.53 -2.90 -4.93
C GLY A 59 -14.74 -4.15 -4.08
N LEU A 60 -13.82 -4.41 -3.14
CA LEU A 60 -13.84 -5.59 -2.29
C LEU A 60 -15.15 -5.75 -1.49
N TYR A 61 -15.76 -4.65 -1.06
CA TYR A 61 -17.02 -4.68 -0.31
C TYR A 61 -18.17 -5.25 -1.17
N TYR A 62 -18.32 -4.73 -2.40
CA TYR A 62 -19.36 -5.18 -3.32
C TYR A 62 -19.12 -6.62 -3.79
N TRP A 63 -17.86 -6.97 -4.07
CA TRP A 63 -17.50 -8.33 -4.44
C TRP A 63 -17.81 -9.34 -3.33
N VAL A 64 -17.52 -8.99 -2.07
CA VAL A 64 -17.89 -9.88 -0.97
C VAL A 64 -19.39 -9.99 -0.87
N PHE A 65 -20.16 -8.89 -0.95
CA PHE A 65 -21.63 -8.96 -0.94
C PHE A 65 -22.19 -9.97 -1.95
N GLU A 66 -21.74 -9.88 -3.19
CA GLU A 66 -22.20 -10.75 -4.28
C GLU A 66 -21.76 -12.22 -4.14
N LEU A 67 -20.63 -12.47 -3.47
CA LEU A 67 -20.10 -13.81 -3.23
C LEU A 67 -20.60 -14.41 -1.89
N CYS A 68 -20.91 -13.58 -0.91
CA CYS A 68 -21.17 -13.89 0.50
C CYS A 68 -21.91 -12.75 1.24
N ASP A 69 -22.75 -13.08 2.22
CA ASP A 69 -23.44 -12.08 3.08
C ASP A 69 -22.54 -11.43 4.17
N SER A 70 -21.25 -11.20 3.90
CA SER A 70 -20.26 -10.65 4.86
C SER A 70 -19.64 -9.31 4.43
N ALA A 71 -20.32 -8.57 3.55
CA ALA A 71 -19.82 -7.35 2.94
C ALA A 71 -19.40 -6.27 3.94
N PHE A 72 -20.20 -6.06 5.00
CA PHE A 72 -19.97 -5.01 5.99
C PHE A 72 -18.58 -5.10 6.62
N VAL A 73 -18.17 -6.28 7.08
CA VAL A 73 -16.88 -6.50 7.73
C VAL A 73 -15.73 -6.24 6.76
N THR A 74 -15.85 -6.73 5.53
CA THR A 74 -14.84 -6.51 4.49
C THR A 74 -14.69 -5.04 4.14
N GLY A 75 -15.80 -4.32 3.95
CA GLY A 75 -15.77 -2.90 3.58
C GLY A 75 -15.13 -2.03 4.64
N TRP A 76 -15.48 -2.23 5.92
CA TRP A 76 -14.89 -1.47 7.02
C TRP A 76 -13.42 -1.84 7.29
N SER A 77 -13.07 -3.12 7.23
CA SER A 77 -11.67 -3.56 7.35
C SER A 77 -10.81 -2.95 6.25
N TYR A 78 -11.29 -2.96 5.00
CA TYR A 78 -10.59 -2.36 3.87
C TYR A 78 -10.49 -0.84 4.00
N TYR A 79 -11.55 -0.16 4.47
CA TYR A 79 -11.52 1.27 4.74
C TYR A 79 -10.45 1.64 5.79
N PHE A 80 -10.38 0.92 6.91
CA PHE A 80 -9.34 1.11 7.92
C PHE A 80 -7.94 0.84 7.35
N GLY A 81 -7.78 -0.20 6.55
CA GLY A 81 -6.51 -0.48 5.86
C GLY A 81 -6.05 0.69 4.99
N ASN A 82 -6.95 1.32 4.23
CA ASN A 82 -6.63 2.48 3.41
C ASN A 82 -6.34 3.76 4.21
N ILE A 83 -6.99 3.96 5.37
CA ILE A 83 -6.66 5.06 6.28
C ILE A 83 -5.22 4.91 6.80
N ILE A 84 -4.85 3.70 7.25
CA ILE A 84 -3.50 3.42 7.75
C ILE A 84 -2.47 3.57 6.61
N ALA A 85 -2.78 3.06 5.41
CA ALA A 85 -1.95 3.24 4.22
C ALA A 85 -1.71 4.71 3.87
N THR A 86 -2.77 5.53 3.92
CA THR A 86 -2.66 6.97 3.63
C THR A 86 -1.78 7.68 4.66
N SER A 87 -1.87 7.29 5.95
CA SER A 87 -0.96 7.79 6.99
C SER A 87 0.50 7.41 6.69
N ALA A 88 0.77 6.15 6.34
CA ALA A 88 2.09 5.68 5.94
C ALA A 88 2.66 6.51 4.77
N ASN A 89 1.82 6.79 3.77
CA ASN A 89 2.21 7.59 2.61
C ASN A 89 2.59 9.02 2.99
N ASN A 90 1.77 9.68 3.80
CA ASN A 90 2.00 11.08 4.20
C ASN A 90 3.22 11.21 5.12
N VAL A 91 3.46 10.23 5.99
CA VAL A 91 4.69 10.14 6.79
C VAL A 91 5.91 9.95 5.89
N THR A 92 5.82 9.10 4.86
CA THR A 92 6.92 8.86 3.90
C THR A 92 7.31 10.15 3.14
N VAL A 93 6.32 10.97 2.77
CA VAL A 93 6.58 12.33 2.23
C VAL A 93 7.35 13.18 3.24
N ALA A 94 6.91 13.21 4.51
CA ALA A 94 7.54 13.98 5.56
C ALA A 94 8.99 13.52 5.86
N LEU A 95 9.25 12.21 5.92
CA LEU A 95 10.59 11.63 6.07
C LEU A 95 11.51 12.01 4.90
N SER A 96 10.97 12.03 3.68
CA SER A 96 11.73 12.45 2.51
C SER A 96 12.08 13.94 2.56
N ILE A 97 11.15 14.80 3.00
CA ILE A 97 11.41 16.23 3.25
C ILE A 97 12.45 16.43 4.36
N GLY A 98 12.35 15.67 5.46
CA GLY A 98 13.34 15.69 6.54
C GLY A 98 14.74 15.32 6.04
N SER A 99 14.84 14.31 5.19
CA SER A 99 16.10 13.91 4.55
C SER A 99 16.66 14.98 3.62
N ILE A 100 15.80 15.73 2.90
CA ILE A 100 16.23 16.87 2.07
C ILE A 100 16.81 17.99 2.94
N LEU A 101 16.17 18.30 4.07
CA LEU A 101 16.67 19.34 4.98
C LEU A 101 17.97 18.93 5.66
N ASN A 102 18.10 17.66 6.06
CA ASN A 102 19.36 17.11 6.55
C ASN A 102 20.46 17.23 5.47
N LEU A 103 20.16 16.80 4.24
CA LEU A 103 21.12 16.82 3.13
C LEU A 103 21.63 18.22 2.78
N LEU A 104 20.73 19.22 2.72
CA LEU A 104 21.06 20.55 2.21
C LEU A 104 21.63 21.49 3.27
N ILE A 105 21.15 21.39 4.50
CA ILE A 105 21.46 22.35 5.57
C ILE A 105 21.80 21.70 6.91
N GLY A 106 21.91 20.37 6.98
CA GLY A 106 22.31 19.64 8.20
C GLY A 106 21.27 19.67 9.32
N VAL A 107 19.99 19.92 9.00
CA VAL A 107 18.92 20.00 10.00
C VAL A 107 18.20 18.66 10.10
N HIS A 108 18.29 18.03 11.27
CA HIS A 108 17.48 16.86 11.62
C HIS A 108 16.13 17.32 12.17
N LEU A 109 15.04 16.84 11.58
CA LEU A 109 13.71 17.11 12.11
C LEU A 109 13.42 16.14 13.25
N ASP A 110 12.90 16.66 14.36
CA ASP A 110 12.31 15.77 15.35
C ASP A 110 11.03 15.12 14.81
N LYS A 111 10.59 14.04 15.47
CA LYS A 111 9.41 13.30 15.03
C LYS A 111 8.12 14.11 15.13
N VAL A 112 8.07 15.12 16.00
CA VAL A 112 6.91 16.00 16.13
C VAL A 112 6.78 16.84 14.86
N LEU A 113 7.88 17.38 14.35
CA LEU A 113 7.89 18.14 13.12
C LEU A 113 7.60 17.25 11.89
N ILE A 114 8.15 16.03 11.84
CA ILE A 114 7.79 15.04 10.81
C ILE A 114 6.27 14.76 10.83
N MET A 115 5.70 14.52 12.01
CA MET A 115 4.26 14.34 12.19
C MET A 115 3.47 15.58 11.72
N MET A 116 3.90 16.79 12.09
CA MET A 116 3.23 18.03 11.68
C MET A 116 3.25 18.21 10.16
N ILE A 117 4.37 17.92 9.50
CA ILE A 117 4.46 17.92 8.03
C ILE A 117 3.48 16.89 7.44
N ALA A 118 3.44 15.67 7.98
CA ALA A 118 2.51 14.64 7.51
C ALA A 118 1.03 15.06 7.68
N LEU A 119 0.67 15.75 8.77
CA LEU A 119 -0.68 16.30 8.98
C LEU A 119 -1.01 17.40 7.98
N VAL A 120 -0.05 18.29 7.66
CA VAL A 120 -0.22 19.31 6.62
C VAL A 120 -0.43 18.66 5.25
N VAL A 121 0.38 17.65 4.90
CA VAL A 121 0.22 16.87 3.66
C VAL A 121 -1.15 16.19 3.61
N THR A 122 -1.61 15.62 4.73
CA THR A 122 -2.96 15.03 4.84
C THR A 122 -4.05 16.07 4.56
N GLY A 123 -3.89 17.30 5.06
CA GLY A 123 -4.81 18.42 4.80
C GLY A 123 -4.82 18.83 3.32
N LEU A 124 -3.65 18.86 2.68
CA LEU A 124 -3.56 19.11 1.23
C LEU A 124 -4.27 18.04 0.42
N HIS A 125 -4.10 16.75 0.78
CA HIS A 125 -4.81 15.66 0.11
C HIS A 125 -6.32 15.77 0.29
N ALA A 126 -6.79 16.10 1.49
CA ALA A 126 -8.22 16.31 1.76
C ALA A 126 -8.77 17.49 0.93
N TYR A 127 -8.04 18.61 0.89
CA TYR A 127 -8.42 19.77 0.09
C TYR A 127 -8.56 19.43 -1.40
N LEU A 128 -7.58 18.72 -1.97
CA LEU A 128 -7.63 18.28 -3.37
C LEU A 128 -8.84 17.37 -3.64
N ASN A 129 -9.10 16.43 -2.71
CA ASN A 129 -10.22 15.49 -2.78
C ASN A 129 -11.61 16.11 -2.54
N ILE A 130 -11.69 17.34 -2.05
CA ILE A 130 -12.96 18.07 -1.89
C ILE A 130 -13.21 19.04 -3.05
N ARG A 131 -12.15 19.68 -3.57
CA ARG A 131 -12.28 20.86 -4.44
C ARG A 131 -12.04 20.63 -5.92
N SER A 132 -11.30 19.59 -6.33
CA SER A 132 -10.93 19.48 -7.74
C SER A 132 -10.70 18.05 -8.23
N LEU A 133 -11.76 17.46 -8.79
CA LEU A 133 -11.68 16.20 -9.52
C LEU A 133 -10.73 16.31 -10.73
N HIS A 134 -10.72 17.47 -11.40
CA HIS A 134 -9.84 17.73 -12.53
C HIS A 134 -8.36 17.73 -12.13
N CYS A 135 -8.00 18.38 -11.01
CA CYS A 135 -6.63 18.37 -10.51
C CYS A 135 -6.20 16.95 -10.10
N LEU A 136 -7.05 16.18 -9.43
CA LEU A 136 -6.77 14.78 -9.09
C LEU A 136 -6.53 13.92 -10.33
N SER A 137 -7.33 14.11 -11.39
CA SER A 137 -7.15 13.39 -12.65
C SER A 137 -5.81 13.73 -13.31
N ILE A 138 -5.46 15.02 -13.37
CA ILE A 138 -4.15 15.48 -13.87
C ILE A 138 -3.01 14.91 -13.04
N LEU A 139 -3.08 15.01 -11.70
CA LEU A 139 -2.06 14.48 -10.79
C LEU A 139 -1.86 12.98 -11.00
N ASN A 140 -2.92 12.19 -11.13
CA ASN A 140 -2.83 10.75 -11.38
C ASN A 140 -2.15 10.45 -12.73
N GLN A 141 -2.49 11.17 -13.79
CA GLN A 141 -1.87 10.98 -15.12
C GLN A 141 -0.39 11.37 -15.10
N TRP A 142 -0.07 12.52 -14.51
CA TRP A 142 1.29 12.98 -14.33
C TRP A 142 2.10 12.05 -13.43
N ASN A 143 1.51 11.49 -12.39
CA ASN A 143 2.22 10.59 -11.48
C ASN A 143 2.69 9.31 -12.17
N VAL A 144 1.90 8.75 -13.10
CA VAL A 144 2.32 7.59 -13.88
C VAL A 144 3.53 7.94 -14.74
N PHE A 145 3.46 9.06 -15.47
CA PHE A 145 4.58 9.54 -16.28
C PHE A 145 5.81 9.81 -15.43
N TRP A 146 5.65 10.56 -14.34
CA TRP A 146 6.70 10.92 -13.40
C TRP A 146 7.33 9.64 -12.84
N SER A 147 6.54 8.74 -12.25
CA SER A 147 7.02 7.47 -11.67
C SER A 147 7.86 6.66 -12.66
N ILE A 148 7.40 6.49 -13.90
CA ILE A 148 8.14 5.71 -14.92
C ILE A 148 9.40 6.47 -15.37
N ALA A 149 9.27 7.75 -15.69
CA ALA A 149 10.37 8.57 -16.20
C ALA A 149 11.47 8.74 -15.16
N GLY A 150 11.12 9.13 -13.94
CA GLY A 150 12.10 9.34 -12.89
C GLY A 150 12.69 8.05 -12.34
N LEU A 151 11.95 6.94 -12.33
CA LEU A 151 12.56 5.65 -12.05
C LEU A 151 13.57 5.25 -13.13
N THR A 152 13.26 5.51 -14.41
CA THR A 152 14.21 5.30 -15.52
C THR A 152 15.46 6.17 -15.35
N ILE A 153 15.28 7.44 -14.96
CA ILE A 153 16.39 8.38 -14.70
C ILE A 153 17.24 7.90 -13.52
N ILE A 154 16.63 7.48 -12.43
CA ILE A 154 17.34 6.97 -11.23
C ILE A 154 18.11 5.69 -11.58
N ILE A 155 17.47 4.75 -12.28
CA ILE A 155 18.11 3.51 -12.74
C ILE A 155 19.31 3.85 -13.62
N ALA A 156 19.15 4.74 -14.59
CA ALA A 156 20.25 5.16 -15.47
C ALA A 156 21.37 5.88 -14.70
N ALA A 157 21.03 6.79 -13.79
CA ALA A 157 22.00 7.55 -13.02
C ALA A 157 22.86 6.63 -12.14
N LEU A 158 22.23 5.71 -11.40
CA LEU A 158 22.96 4.73 -10.61
C LEU A 158 23.78 3.79 -11.50
N SER A 159 23.20 3.27 -12.58
CA SER A 159 23.91 2.33 -13.48
C SER A 159 25.12 2.94 -14.19
N ILE A 160 25.15 4.26 -14.38
CA ILE A 160 26.24 4.96 -15.09
C ILE A 160 27.28 5.52 -14.11
N PHE A 161 26.83 6.13 -13.01
CA PHE A 161 27.70 6.93 -12.15
C PHE A 161 28.11 6.23 -10.85
N ALA A 162 27.35 5.24 -10.38
CA ALA A 162 27.69 4.54 -9.15
C ALA A 162 28.88 3.60 -9.36
N PRO A 163 29.79 3.47 -8.38
CA PRO A 163 30.64 2.29 -8.30
C PRO A 163 29.77 1.07 -8.01
N HIS A 164 30.04 -0.05 -8.66
CA HIS A 164 29.17 -1.24 -8.58
C HIS A 164 29.79 -2.36 -7.73
N GLN A 165 28.96 -2.98 -6.89
CA GLN A 165 29.28 -4.18 -6.14
C GLN A 165 29.56 -5.37 -7.05
N ASN A 166 30.27 -6.35 -6.50
CA ASN A 166 30.48 -7.61 -7.18
C ASN A 166 29.15 -8.39 -7.31
N SER A 167 28.90 -8.99 -8.48
CA SER A 167 27.67 -9.75 -8.72
C SER A 167 27.50 -10.94 -7.78
N THR A 168 28.59 -11.60 -7.38
CA THR A 168 28.56 -12.65 -6.36
C THR A 168 28.03 -12.12 -5.05
N TRP A 169 28.46 -10.94 -4.60
CA TRP A 169 27.93 -10.33 -3.38
C TRP A 169 26.43 -10.08 -3.50
N VAL A 170 25.98 -9.44 -4.58
CA VAL A 170 24.55 -9.13 -4.80
C VAL A 170 23.66 -10.39 -4.81
N PHE A 171 24.12 -11.49 -5.42
CA PHE A 171 23.28 -12.69 -5.57
C PHE A 171 23.49 -13.75 -4.49
N THR A 172 24.47 -13.61 -3.59
CA THR A 172 24.77 -14.66 -2.59
C THR A 172 24.97 -14.16 -1.17
N HIS A 173 25.23 -12.87 -0.96
CA HIS A 173 25.51 -12.34 0.38
C HIS A 173 24.25 -12.38 1.24
N TYR A 174 24.36 -13.09 2.36
CA TYR A 174 23.33 -13.18 3.38
C TYR A 174 23.81 -12.46 4.63
N GLU A 175 22.98 -11.58 5.17
CA GLU A 175 23.29 -10.84 6.38
C GLU A 175 22.06 -10.63 7.25
N ASN A 176 22.17 -10.94 8.53
CA ASN A 176 21.05 -11.00 9.44
C ASN A 176 21.23 -10.04 10.62
N GLY A 177 20.54 -8.91 10.56
CA GLY A 177 20.47 -7.94 11.65
C GLY A 177 19.27 -8.10 12.58
N THR A 178 18.56 -9.24 12.55
CA THR A 178 17.33 -9.44 13.34
C THR A 178 17.56 -10.05 14.71
N GLY A 179 18.70 -10.71 14.94
CA GLY A 179 19.00 -11.45 16.17
C GLY A 179 18.37 -12.84 16.27
N PHE A 180 17.60 -13.28 15.26
CA PHE A 180 17.07 -14.66 15.20
C PHE A 180 18.04 -15.59 14.47
N ASP A 181 18.28 -16.79 15.01
CA ASP A 181 19.16 -17.78 14.37
C ASP A 181 18.53 -18.49 13.16
N ASN A 182 17.19 -18.54 13.09
CA ASN A 182 16.49 -19.28 12.05
C ASN A 182 16.39 -18.47 10.74
N THR A 183 17.17 -18.86 9.73
CA THR A 183 17.18 -18.20 8.41
C THR A 183 15.81 -18.18 7.72
N PHE A 184 15.01 -19.24 7.86
CA PHE A 184 13.66 -19.28 7.27
C PHE A 184 12.73 -18.25 7.92
N TYR A 185 12.84 -18.07 9.23
CA TYR A 185 12.10 -17.03 9.94
C TYR A 185 12.50 -15.62 9.45
N VAL A 186 13.79 -15.36 9.29
CA VAL A 186 14.31 -14.09 8.73
C VAL A 186 13.78 -13.85 7.32
N PHE A 187 13.78 -14.88 6.47
CA PHE A 187 13.19 -14.84 5.14
C PHE A 187 11.69 -14.50 5.16
N VAL A 188 10.92 -15.08 6.10
CA VAL A 188 9.50 -14.75 6.29
C VAL A 188 9.33 -13.28 6.69
N LEU A 189 10.17 -12.77 7.59
CA LEU A 189 10.13 -11.36 8.01
C LEU A 189 10.48 -10.39 6.88
N ALA A 190 11.35 -10.78 5.95
CA ALA A 190 11.77 -9.97 4.81
C ALA A 190 10.68 -9.81 3.73
N MET A 191 9.72 -10.76 3.66
CA MET A 191 8.59 -10.71 2.73
C MET A 191 7.68 -9.48 2.92
N ILE A 192 7.77 -8.78 4.06
CA ILE A 192 6.96 -7.58 4.31
C ILE A 192 7.21 -6.48 3.27
N GLY A 193 8.45 -6.33 2.81
CA GLY A 193 8.81 -5.28 1.85
C GLY A 193 8.08 -5.43 0.53
N PRO A 194 8.25 -6.54 -0.20
CA PRO A 194 7.49 -6.75 -1.43
C PRO A 194 5.99 -6.88 -1.20
N ALA A 195 5.52 -7.43 -0.08
CA ALA A 195 4.09 -7.47 0.22
C ALA A 195 3.49 -6.06 0.40
N TYR A 196 4.23 -5.13 1.01
CA TYR A 196 3.85 -3.73 1.11
C TYR A 196 3.96 -3.01 -0.25
N SER A 197 5.02 -3.27 -1.01
CA SER A 197 5.27 -2.60 -2.29
C SER A 197 4.41 -3.08 -3.46
N LEU A 198 3.70 -4.21 -3.34
CA LEU A 198 2.95 -4.84 -4.44
C LEU A 198 1.44 -4.99 -4.15
N PHE A 199 0.88 -4.37 -3.11
CA PHE A 199 -0.59 -4.30 -2.95
C PHE A 199 -1.17 -3.07 -3.67
N GLY A 200 -2.50 -3.01 -3.80
CA GLY A 200 -3.19 -1.80 -4.27
C GLY A 200 -3.64 -1.83 -5.72
N CYS A 201 -3.56 -2.99 -6.37
CA CYS A 201 -4.03 -3.19 -7.74
C CYS A 201 -5.55 -3.06 -7.90
N GLU A 202 -6.30 -3.48 -6.88
CA GLU A 202 -7.75 -3.39 -6.73
C GLU A 202 -8.28 -1.95 -6.74
N CYS A 203 -7.43 -0.95 -6.51
CA CYS A 203 -7.85 0.45 -6.53
C CYS A 203 -8.44 0.85 -7.89
N ALA A 204 -8.09 0.17 -8.98
CA ALA A 204 -8.77 0.34 -10.27
C ALA A 204 -10.29 0.14 -10.18
N ALA A 205 -10.76 -0.75 -9.30
CA ALA A 205 -12.19 -1.02 -9.12
C ALA A 205 -12.95 0.11 -8.41
N SER A 206 -12.26 0.99 -7.69
CA SER A 206 -12.89 2.12 -6.97
C SER A 206 -13.44 3.22 -7.90
N VAL A 207 -13.12 3.15 -9.19
CA VAL A 207 -13.52 4.11 -10.22
C VAL A 207 -14.23 3.42 -11.40
N ASN A 208 -14.79 2.22 -11.17
CA ASN A 208 -15.43 1.43 -12.21
C ASN A 208 -16.61 2.15 -12.87
N GLU A 209 -17.41 2.89 -12.11
CA GLU A 209 -18.55 3.70 -12.60
C GLU A 209 -18.09 4.78 -13.61
N GLU A 210 -16.83 5.22 -13.53
CA GLU A 210 -16.23 6.21 -14.43
C GLU A 210 -15.40 5.55 -15.56
N THR A 211 -15.28 4.22 -15.56
CA THR A 211 -14.40 3.47 -16.45
C THR A 211 -15.18 2.88 -17.63
N GLN A 212 -14.74 3.19 -18.85
CA GLN A 212 -15.29 2.58 -20.05
C GLN A 212 -14.91 1.09 -20.13
N ASP A 213 -15.88 0.23 -20.42
CA ASP A 213 -15.71 -1.23 -20.45
C ASP A 213 -15.08 -1.76 -19.13
N ALA A 214 -15.59 -1.33 -17.98
CA ALA A 214 -15.01 -1.65 -16.66
C ALA A 214 -14.85 -3.16 -16.40
N ASP A 215 -15.68 -4.00 -17.00
CA ASP A 215 -15.61 -5.46 -16.91
C ASP A 215 -14.42 -6.10 -17.65
N ILE A 216 -13.68 -5.34 -18.46
CA ILE A 216 -12.40 -5.74 -19.09
C ILE A 216 -11.26 -4.81 -18.70
N SER A 217 -11.49 -3.50 -18.78
CA SER A 217 -10.47 -2.48 -18.53
C SER A 217 -9.91 -2.56 -17.11
N SER A 218 -10.76 -2.75 -16.10
CA SER A 218 -10.33 -2.83 -14.70
C SER A 218 -9.59 -4.14 -14.39
N PRO A 219 -10.05 -5.33 -14.82
CA PRO A 219 -9.26 -6.56 -14.74
C PRO A 219 -7.86 -6.46 -15.36
N ILE A 220 -7.75 -5.88 -16.57
CA ILE A 220 -6.46 -5.66 -17.23
C ILE A 220 -5.59 -4.69 -16.40
N ALA A 221 -6.17 -3.62 -15.87
CA ALA A 221 -5.45 -2.67 -15.03
C ALA A 221 -4.94 -3.31 -13.74
N ILE A 222 -5.75 -4.16 -13.08
CA ILE A 222 -5.38 -4.89 -11.87
C ILE A 222 -4.14 -5.77 -12.14
N VAL A 223 -4.22 -6.69 -13.11
CA VAL A 223 -3.13 -7.65 -13.40
C VAL A 223 -1.91 -6.92 -13.98
N GLY A 224 -2.14 -6.03 -14.95
CA GLY A 224 -1.07 -5.29 -15.62
C GLY A 224 -0.27 -4.43 -14.65
N SER A 225 -0.94 -3.78 -13.68
CA SER A 225 -0.26 -2.94 -12.69
C SER A 225 0.72 -3.72 -11.81
N ILE A 226 0.34 -4.91 -11.32
CA ILE A 226 1.23 -5.78 -10.53
C ILE A 226 2.37 -6.35 -11.38
N ALA A 227 2.07 -6.85 -12.58
CA ALA A 227 3.08 -7.42 -13.46
C ALA A 227 4.14 -6.38 -13.85
N THR A 228 3.70 -5.15 -14.18
CA THR A 228 4.62 -4.04 -14.45
C THR A 228 5.39 -3.64 -13.19
N ALA A 229 4.72 -3.51 -12.04
CA ALA A 229 5.39 -3.15 -10.78
C ALA A 229 6.44 -4.18 -10.36
N TRP A 230 6.18 -5.48 -10.52
CA TRP A 230 7.16 -6.53 -10.29
C TRP A 230 8.40 -6.36 -11.16
N ALA A 231 8.22 -6.27 -12.49
CA ALA A 231 9.33 -6.20 -13.43
C ALA A 231 10.17 -4.94 -13.20
N VAL A 232 9.50 -3.79 -13.09
CA VAL A 232 10.13 -2.49 -12.93
C VAL A 232 10.79 -2.35 -11.56
N GLY A 233 10.11 -2.80 -10.49
CA GLY A 233 10.68 -2.82 -9.15
C GLY A 233 11.84 -3.79 -9.01
N LEU A 234 11.84 -4.93 -9.73
CA LEU A 234 12.98 -5.86 -9.73
C LEU A 234 14.23 -5.21 -10.34
N VAL A 235 14.10 -4.53 -11.48
CA VAL A 235 15.22 -3.81 -12.10
C VAL A 235 15.74 -2.73 -11.16
N PHE A 236 14.84 -1.96 -10.55
CA PHE A 236 15.21 -0.94 -9.59
C PHE A 236 15.97 -1.52 -8.38
N LEU A 237 15.45 -2.60 -7.80
CA LEU A 237 16.03 -3.28 -6.64
C LEU A 237 17.43 -3.83 -6.95
N ILE A 238 17.62 -4.46 -8.12
CA ILE A 238 18.92 -4.94 -8.58
C ILE A 238 19.90 -3.77 -8.68
N VAL A 239 19.50 -2.66 -9.31
CA VAL A 239 20.37 -1.48 -9.46
C VAL A 239 20.73 -0.90 -8.10
N LEU A 240 19.78 -0.75 -7.17
CA LEU A 240 20.08 -0.33 -5.80
C LEU A 240 21.11 -1.24 -5.15
N LEU A 241 20.92 -2.56 -5.22
CA LEU A 241 21.83 -3.52 -4.62
C LEU A 241 23.24 -3.46 -5.20
N PHE A 242 23.37 -3.31 -6.52
CA PHE A 242 24.66 -3.11 -7.15
C PHE A 242 25.29 -1.76 -6.77
N SER A 243 24.51 -0.74 -6.44
CA SER A 243 25.01 0.58 -6.05
C SER A 243 25.28 0.76 -4.56
N ILE A 244 25.08 -0.25 -3.70
CA ILE A 244 25.44 -0.19 -2.29
C ILE A 244 26.96 -0.04 -2.15
N GLN A 245 27.45 1.01 -1.49
CA GLN A 245 28.88 1.14 -1.21
C GLN A 245 29.25 0.53 0.15
N ASN A 246 28.42 0.78 1.15
CA ASN A 246 28.58 0.29 2.50
C ASN A 246 27.18 -0.02 3.07
N MET A 247 26.96 -1.22 3.58
CA MET A 247 25.66 -1.61 4.15
C MET A 247 25.44 -0.99 5.54
N ASP A 248 26.48 -0.93 6.37
CA ASP A 248 26.41 -0.32 7.71
C ASP A 248 26.08 1.17 7.66
N SER A 249 26.55 1.91 6.65
CA SER A 249 26.20 3.32 6.48
C SER A 249 24.71 3.49 6.26
N ILE A 250 24.09 2.65 5.43
CA ILE A 250 22.65 2.65 5.15
C ILE A 250 21.86 2.24 6.39
N LEU A 251 22.31 1.23 7.14
CA LEU A 251 21.62 0.75 8.35
C LEU A 251 21.70 1.75 9.52
N ASN A 252 22.76 2.56 9.60
CA ASN A 252 23.01 3.50 10.70
C ASN A 252 22.97 4.98 10.26
N THR A 253 22.29 5.26 9.15
CA THR A 253 22.22 6.62 8.59
C THR A 253 21.43 7.58 9.46
N SER A 254 21.76 8.86 9.33
CA SER A 254 21.02 9.98 9.93
C SER A 254 19.88 10.50 9.05
N PHE A 255 19.76 10.00 7.81
CA PHE A 255 18.63 10.33 6.95
C PHE A 255 17.36 9.63 7.44
N ASP A 256 16.27 10.39 7.54
CA ASP A 256 14.94 9.87 7.86
C ASP A 256 14.43 8.87 6.81
N MET A 257 14.91 8.98 5.57
CA MET A 257 14.70 8.05 4.47
C MET A 257 16.02 7.31 4.19
N PRO A 258 16.23 6.10 4.74
CA PRO A 258 17.56 5.50 4.76
C PRO A 258 18.19 5.20 3.41
N VAL A 259 17.36 4.93 2.39
CA VAL A 259 17.82 4.78 0.99
C VAL A 259 18.56 6.01 0.49
N ALA A 260 18.29 7.21 1.01
CA ALA A 260 19.04 8.41 0.65
C ALA A 260 20.55 8.26 0.91
N GLN A 261 20.94 7.50 1.93
CA GLN A 261 22.36 7.22 2.19
C GLN A 261 23.02 6.45 1.05
N LEU A 262 22.32 5.48 0.45
CA LEU A 262 22.82 4.73 -0.70
C LEU A 262 23.14 5.67 -1.86
N PHE A 263 22.23 6.59 -2.18
CA PHE A 263 22.45 7.60 -3.22
C PHE A 263 23.60 8.55 -2.86
N GLN A 264 23.70 8.94 -1.59
CA GLN A 264 24.76 9.82 -1.12
C GLN A 264 26.13 9.19 -1.28
N ASP A 265 26.25 7.92 -0.91
CA ASP A 265 27.50 7.17 -1.02
C ASP A 265 27.85 6.85 -2.49
N ALA A 266 26.84 6.59 -3.33
CA ALA A 266 27.05 6.16 -4.71
C ALA A 266 27.29 7.31 -5.70
N ILE A 267 26.51 8.39 -5.62
CA ILE A 267 26.47 9.46 -6.64
C ILE A 267 26.45 10.88 -6.06
N GLY A 268 26.56 11.01 -4.74
CA GLY A 268 26.72 12.29 -4.03
C GLY A 268 25.45 13.16 -3.95
N THR A 269 25.61 14.33 -3.34
CA THR A 269 24.52 15.22 -2.88
C THR A 269 23.46 15.53 -3.93
N TRP A 270 23.87 15.86 -5.16
CA TRP A 270 22.90 16.23 -6.20
C TRP A 270 22.09 15.05 -6.70
N GLY A 271 22.69 13.86 -6.76
CA GLY A 271 21.98 12.63 -7.08
C GLY A 271 20.99 12.25 -5.98
N THR A 272 21.42 12.35 -4.72
CA THR A 272 20.54 12.15 -3.54
C THR A 272 19.37 13.11 -3.53
N LEU A 273 19.61 14.40 -3.79
CA LEU A 273 18.56 15.41 -3.84
C LEU A 273 17.55 15.11 -4.95
N GLY A 274 18.04 14.75 -6.15
CA GLY A 274 17.18 14.37 -7.28
C GLY A 274 16.29 13.17 -6.93
N PHE A 275 16.86 12.15 -6.31
CA PHE A 275 16.12 10.98 -5.80
C PHE A 275 15.07 11.37 -4.75
N LEU A 276 15.43 12.16 -3.74
CA LEU A 276 14.50 12.54 -2.68
C LEU A 276 13.34 13.40 -3.22
N MET A 277 13.62 14.35 -4.12
CA MET A 277 12.58 15.15 -4.78
C MET A 277 11.64 14.25 -5.61
N MET A 278 12.19 13.23 -6.27
CA MET A 278 11.42 12.25 -7.00
C MET A 278 10.45 11.50 -6.09
N VAL A 279 10.94 10.97 -4.96
CA VAL A 279 10.15 10.25 -3.97
C VAL A 279 9.06 11.14 -3.36
N VAL A 280 9.37 12.39 -3.00
CA VAL A 280 8.39 13.35 -2.45
C VAL A 280 7.21 13.52 -3.39
N ILE A 281 7.45 13.76 -4.68
CA ILE A 281 6.39 14.00 -5.66
C ILE A 281 5.58 12.72 -5.92
N CYS A 282 6.25 11.58 -6.13
CA CYS A 282 5.57 10.30 -6.31
C CYS A 282 4.67 9.98 -5.12
N GLN A 283 5.22 10.09 -3.91
CA GLN A 283 4.52 9.69 -2.71
C GLN A 283 3.38 10.64 -2.34
N PHE A 284 3.53 11.94 -2.61
CA PHE A 284 2.43 12.90 -2.50
C PHE A 284 1.27 12.52 -3.41
N CYS A 285 1.56 12.23 -4.69
CA CYS A 285 0.54 11.78 -5.64
C CYS A 285 -0.12 10.46 -5.19
N THR A 286 0.66 9.47 -4.77
CA THR A 286 0.14 8.20 -4.23
C THR A 286 -0.75 8.44 -3.02
N GLY A 287 -0.35 9.28 -2.06
CA GLY A 287 -1.16 9.62 -0.89
C GLY A 287 -2.47 10.33 -1.26
N ALA A 288 -2.46 11.22 -2.25
CA ALA A 288 -3.67 11.86 -2.76
C ALA A 288 -4.64 10.83 -3.38
N THR A 289 -4.12 9.85 -4.12
CA THR A 289 -4.89 8.74 -4.72
C THR A 289 -5.45 7.82 -3.65
N THR A 290 -4.68 7.42 -2.64
CA THR A 290 -5.17 6.56 -1.56
C THR A 290 -6.25 7.26 -0.72
N MET A 291 -6.15 8.59 -0.51
CA MET A 291 -7.25 9.38 0.07
C MET A 291 -8.53 9.32 -0.79
N THR A 292 -8.40 9.38 -2.12
CA THR A 292 -9.54 9.20 -3.03
C THR A 292 -10.18 7.82 -2.85
N VAL A 293 -9.38 6.76 -2.81
CA VAL A 293 -9.87 5.38 -2.62
C VAL A 293 -10.58 5.22 -1.28
N ALA A 294 -9.95 5.69 -0.19
CA ALA A 294 -10.52 5.60 1.16
C ALA A 294 -11.85 6.35 1.28
N SER A 295 -11.89 7.60 0.83
CA SER A 295 -13.11 8.41 0.90
C SER A 295 -14.24 7.87 0.02
N ARG A 296 -13.94 7.34 -1.16
CA ARG A 296 -14.93 6.65 -2.01
C ARG A 296 -15.42 5.35 -1.39
N GLN A 297 -14.57 4.62 -0.66
CA GLN A 297 -14.98 3.40 0.05
C GLN A 297 -16.02 3.69 1.13
N VAL A 298 -15.78 4.69 1.99
CA VAL A 298 -16.76 5.06 3.03
C VAL A 298 -18.01 5.72 2.44
N TYR A 299 -17.87 6.43 1.32
CA TYR A 299 -19.03 6.92 0.55
C TYR A 299 -19.89 5.77 0.01
N ALA A 300 -19.29 4.73 -0.57
CA ALA A 300 -20.02 3.56 -1.06
C ALA A 300 -20.74 2.81 0.09
N LEU A 301 -20.05 2.63 1.22
CA LEU A 301 -20.68 2.12 2.44
C LEU A 301 -21.85 3.00 2.89
N ALA A 302 -21.71 4.33 2.84
CA ALA A 302 -22.77 5.25 3.22
C ALA A 302 -23.97 5.22 2.26
N ARG A 303 -23.73 5.12 0.94
CA ARG A 303 -24.77 4.97 -0.10
C ARG A 303 -25.69 3.80 0.21
N ASP A 304 -25.10 2.70 0.65
CA ASP A 304 -25.78 1.44 0.93
C ASP A 304 -26.32 1.32 2.37
N ASN A 305 -26.37 2.44 3.10
CA ASN A 305 -26.74 2.47 4.53
C ASN A 305 -25.89 1.54 5.43
N ALA A 306 -24.66 1.23 5.00
CA ALA A 306 -23.66 0.45 5.73
C ALA A 306 -22.77 1.33 6.64
N ALA A 307 -23.14 2.59 6.87
CA ALA A 307 -22.39 3.54 7.70
C ALA A 307 -23.30 4.36 8.64
N PRO A 308 -22.81 4.78 9.81
CA PRO A 308 -23.58 5.66 10.66
C PRO A 308 -23.67 7.04 10.01
N MET A 309 -24.79 7.73 10.18
CA MET A 309 -25.03 9.03 9.52
C MET A 309 -24.88 8.95 7.98
N SER A 310 -25.30 7.83 7.37
CA SER A 310 -25.27 7.63 5.92
C SER A 310 -25.84 8.80 5.12
N SER A 311 -26.91 9.46 5.60
CA SER A 311 -27.48 10.65 4.97
C SER A 311 -26.51 11.82 4.84
N TYR A 312 -25.61 11.98 5.81
CA TYR A 312 -24.57 13.00 5.79
C TYR A 312 -23.36 12.55 4.97
N LEU A 313 -22.90 11.31 5.14
CA LEU A 313 -21.70 10.80 4.47
C LEU A 313 -21.88 10.59 2.95
N LYS A 314 -23.11 10.31 2.49
CA LYS A 314 -23.43 10.17 1.06
C LYS A 314 -23.65 11.51 0.33
N TYR A 315 -23.47 12.63 1.01
CA TYR A 315 -23.60 13.95 0.39
C TYR A 315 -22.51 14.16 -0.67
N ILE A 316 -22.92 14.56 -1.87
CA ILE A 316 -22.04 14.96 -2.96
C ILE A 316 -22.09 16.49 -3.09
N ASN A 317 -20.94 17.14 -3.15
CA ASN A 317 -20.83 18.58 -3.28
C ASN A 317 -20.97 19.06 -4.75
N THR A 318 -20.88 20.38 -4.97
CA THR A 318 -20.98 20.99 -6.31
C THR A 318 -19.93 20.49 -7.31
N TYR A 319 -18.81 19.96 -6.83
CA TYR A 319 -17.73 19.42 -7.66
C TYR A 319 -17.89 17.93 -7.97
N ARG A 320 -19.03 17.31 -7.62
CA ARG A 320 -19.31 15.87 -7.74
C ARG A 320 -18.38 15.00 -6.89
N LEU A 321 -17.96 15.52 -5.72
CA LEU A 321 -17.06 14.83 -4.80
C LEU A 321 -17.75 14.59 -3.43
N PRO A 322 -17.48 13.46 -2.76
CA PRO A 322 -18.11 13.11 -1.49
C PRO A 322 -17.43 13.84 -0.31
N GLU A 323 -17.69 15.14 -0.19
CA GLU A 323 -16.98 16.04 0.74
C GLU A 323 -16.96 15.54 2.19
N ASN A 324 -18.12 15.13 2.72
CA ASN A 324 -18.23 14.67 4.11
C ASN A 324 -17.48 13.36 4.36
N ALA A 325 -17.45 12.47 3.37
CA ALA A 325 -16.66 11.24 3.41
C ALA A 325 -15.15 11.55 3.42
N VAL A 326 -14.71 12.53 2.65
CA VAL A 326 -13.31 13.01 2.67
C VAL A 326 -12.97 13.63 4.02
N THR A 327 -13.84 14.46 4.60
CA THR A 327 -13.62 15.07 5.91
C THR A 327 -13.50 14.03 7.02
N LEU A 328 -14.38 13.03 7.06
CA LEU A 328 -14.26 11.91 8.01
C LEU A 328 -12.93 11.19 7.85
N THR A 329 -12.57 10.85 6.61
CA THR A 329 -11.33 10.15 6.28
C THR A 329 -10.10 10.95 6.70
N PHE A 330 -10.09 12.27 6.45
CA PHE A 330 -9.06 13.20 6.91
C PHE A 330 -8.90 13.17 8.44
N ILE A 331 -9.99 13.28 9.19
CA ILE A 331 -9.94 13.25 10.67
C ILE A 331 -9.34 11.93 11.16
N LEU A 332 -9.78 10.79 10.61
CA LEU A 332 -9.29 9.48 11.01
C LEU A 332 -7.80 9.27 10.65
N ILE A 333 -7.35 9.73 9.48
CA ILE A 333 -5.92 9.68 9.12
C ILE A 333 -5.08 10.52 10.08
N CYS A 334 -5.56 11.72 10.45
CA CYS A 334 -4.91 12.55 11.46
C CYS A 334 -4.78 11.80 12.79
N LEU A 335 -5.85 11.16 13.27
CA LEU A 335 -5.82 10.37 14.51
C LEU A 335 -4.83 9.20 14.47
N ILE A 336 -4.70 8.51 13.33
CA ILE A 336 -3.70 7.44 13.14
C ILE A 336 -2.27 7.99 13.10
N THR A 337 -2.08 9.22 12.62
CA THR A 337 -0.76 9.84 12.47
C THR A 337 -0.25 10.48 13.78
N LEU A 338 -1.16 10.95 14.66
CA LEU A 338 -0.81 11.62 15.93
C LEU A 338 0.16 10.83 16.85
N PRO A 339 0.08 9.50 16.96
CA PRO A 339 1.00 8.74 17.80
C PRO A 339 2.42 8.64 17.24
N PHE A 340 2.70 9.10 16.00
CA PHE A 340 4.00 8.97 15.32
C PHE A 340 5.22 9.33 16.19
N PRO A 341 5.21 10.41 16.99
CA PRO A 341 6.36 10.77 17.82
C PRO A 341 6.68 9.80 18.97
N LEU A 342 5.77 8.89 19.33
CA LEU A 342 5.88 8.06 20.54
C LEU A 342 6.97 6.97 20.45
N SER A 343 7.33 6.49 19.25
CA SER A 343 8.33 5.41 19.09
C SER A 343 9.12 5.58 17.80
N ALA A 344 10.34 5.01 17.74
CA ALA A 344 11.12 4.90 16.50
C ALA A 344 10.56 3.82 15.55
N HIS A 345 9.86 2.84 16.11
CA HIS A 345 9.34 1.69 15.38
C HIS A 345 7.90 1.89 14.88
N LEU A 346 7.31 3.08 15.11
CA LEU A 346 5.92 3.31 14.73
C LEU A 346 5.74 3.33 13.21
N PHE A 347 6.73 3.83 12.45
CA PHE A 347 6.68 3.77 10.99
C PHE A 347 6.58 2.33 10.48
N GLU A 348 7.48 1.44 10.94
CA GLU A 348 7.45 0.02 10.58
C GLU A 348 6.15 -0.67 11.03
N THR A 349 5.62 -0.24 12.18
CA THR A 349 4.32 -0.73 12.70
C THR A 349 3.17 -0.32 11.78
N ILE A 350 3.15 0.94 11.30
CA ILE A 350 2.12 1.46 10.37
C ILE A 350 2.21 0.73 9.02
N VAL A 351 3.43 0.53 8.49
CA VAL A 351 3.69 -0.25 7.27
C VAL A 351 3.15 -1.68 7.43
N SER A 352 3.50 -2.34 8.54
CA SER A 352 3.06 -3.72 8.81
C SER A 352 1.54 -3.81 8.99
N ALA A 353 0.94 -2.89 9.77
CA ALA A 353 -0.50 -2.84 9.99
C ALA A 353 -1.28 -2.58 8.68
N THR A 354 -0.73 -1.75 7.79
CA THR A 354 -1.28 -1.51 6.44
C THR A 354 -1.29 -2.82 5.65
N THR A 355 -0.14 -3.47 5.51
CA THR A 355 -0.02 -4.72 4.74
C THR A 355 -0.97 -5.78 5.27
N ILE A 356 -1.00 -6.00 6.58
CA ILE A 356 -1.85 -7.02 7.21
C ILE A 356 -3.34 -6.74 6.95
N THR A 357 -3.80 -5.51 7.19
CA THR A 357 -5.22 -5.17 7.09
C THR A 357 -5.73 -5.24 5.65
N ILE A 358 -4.90 -4.81 4.68
CA ILE A 358 -5.21 -4.93 3.25
C ILE A 358 -5.22 -6.41 2.81
N HIS A 359 -4.22 -7.21 3.21
CA HIS A 359 -4.18 -8.63 2.87
C HIS A 359 -5.32 -9.41 3.53
N PHE A 360 -5.74 -9.03 4.74
CA PHE A 360 -6.93 -9.58 5.39
C PHE A 360 -8.19 -9.29 4.58
N SER A 361 -8.30 -8.08 4.02
CA SER A 361 -9.40 -7.70 3.14
C SER A 361 -9.42 -8.53 1.85
N TYR A 362 -8.25 -8.79 1.26
CA TYR A 362 -8.15 -9.70 0.11
C TYR A 362 -8.51 -11.14 0.50
N ALA A 363 -8.03 -11.64 1.65
CA ALA A 363 -8.31 -12.99 2.12
C ALA A 363 -9.82 -13.23 2.27
N MET A 364 -10.59 -12.24 2.72
CA MET A 364 -12.05 -12.33 2.78
C MET A 364 -12.68 -12.51 1.39
N VAL A 365 -12.28 -11.71 0.40
CA VAL A 365 -12.78 -11.84 -0.98
C VAL A 365 -12.41 -13.18 -1.59
N LEU A 366 -11.13 -13.56 -1.48
CA LEU A 366 -10.60 -14.79 -2.06
C LEU A 366 -11.21 -16.03 -1.39
N GLY A 367 -11.42 -15.98 -0.07
CA GLY A 367 -12.10 -17.03 0.69
C GLY A 367 -13.56 -17.19 0.26
N CYS A 368 -14.29 -16.08 0.13
CA CYS A 368 -15.64 -16.09 -0.43
C CYS A 368 -15.70 -16.64 -1.85
N ARG A 369 -14.72 -16.29 -2.68
CA ARG A 369 -14.60 -16.82 -4.04
C ARG A 369 -14.33 -18.34 -4.07
N LEU A 370 -13.68 -18.92 -3.06
CA LEU A 370 -13.52 -20.38 -2.94
C LEU A 370 -14.83 -21.09 -2.55
N LEU A 371 -15.74 -20.39 -1.87
CA LEU A 371 -17.04 -20.91 -1.46
C LEU A 371 -18.12 -20.72 -2.54
N ASP A 372 -17.90 -19.81 -3.49
CA ASP A 372 -18.84 -19.56 -4.58
C ASP A 372 -19.01 -20.80 -5.49
N SER A 373 -20.24 -21.00 -5.92
CA SER A 373 -20.67 -22.09 -6.80
C SER A 373 -20.14 -21.98 -8.24
N GLY A 374 -19.50 -20.85 -8.60
CA GLY A 374 -18.85 -20.66 -9.90
C GLY A 374 -19.81 -20.52 -11.09
N LYS A 375 -21.08 -20.19 -10.84
CA LYS A 375 -22.13 -20.12 -11.87
C LYS A 375 -22.00 -18.87 -12.75
N LYS A 376 -21.62 -17.73 -12.18
CA LYS A 376 -21.40 -16.47 -12.93
C LYS A 376 -19.96 -16.42 -13.45
N LYS A 377 -19.79 -15.95 -14.69
CA LYS A 377 -18.48 -15.74 -15.32
C LYS A 377 -18.41 -14.33 -15.90
N GLY A 378 -17.32 -13.63 -15.63
CA GLY A 378 -17.02 -12.34 -16.25
C GLY A 378 -16.44 -12.51 -17.66
N ARG A 379 -16.27 -11.40 -18.38
CA ARG A 379 -15.60 -11.38 -19.70
C ARG A 379 -14.12 -11.78 -19.58
N PHE A 380 -13.47 -11.39 -18.49
CA PHE A 380 -12.17 -11.91 -18.09
C PHE A 380 -12.37 -13.10 -17.16
N HIS A 381 -11.87 -14.27 -17.58
CA HIS A 381 -11.94 -15.49 -16.79
C HIS A 381 -10.67 -16.33 -16.93
N LEU A 382 -10.26 -16.99 -15.85
CA LEU A 382 -9.09 -17.87 -15.81
C LEU A 382 -9.44 -19.32 -16.22
N GLY A 383 -10.73 -19.60 -16.43
CA GLY A 383 -11.21 -20.91 -16.84
C GLY A 383 -10.90 -21.98 -15.78
N LYS A 384 -10.27 -23.08 -16.20
CA LYS A 384 -9.94 -24.21 -15.31
C LYS A 384 -8.91 -23.85 -14.23
N TRP A 385 -8.12 -22.80 -14.44
CA TRP A 385 -7.09 -22.37 -13.50
C TRP A 385 -7.61 -21.46 -12.38
N SER A 386 -8.85 -20.94 -12.50
CA SER A 386 -9.45 -20.02 -11.53
C SER A 386 -9.35 -20.55 -10.10
N TYR A 387 -9.82 -21.77 -9.85
CA TYR A 387 -9.82 -22.37 -8.52
C TYR A 387 -8.40 -22.53 -7.93
N PHE A 388 -7.45 -23.02 -8.73
CA PHE A 388 -6.06 -23.23 -8.29
C PHE A 388 -5.36 -21.91 -7.98
N ILE A 389 -5.49 -20.91 -8.86
CA ILE A 389 -4.91 -19.57 -8.66
C ILE A 389 -5.52 -18.92 -7.40
N ASN A 390 -6.83 -19.12 -7.19
CA ASN A 390 -7.51 -18.59 -6.01
C ASN A 390 -7.05 -19.24 -4.70
N ILE A 391 -6.74 -20.55 -4.70
CA ILE A 391 -6.13 -21.21 -3.53
C ILE A 391 -4.76 -20.60 -3.22
N LEU A 392 -3.91 -20.41 -4.22
CA LEU A 392 -2.59 -19.82 -4.02
C LEU A 392 -2.70 -18.39 -3.47
N ALA A 393 -3.60 -17.59 -4.04
CA ALA A 393 -3.89 -16.23 -3.60
C ALA A 393 -4.40 -16.18 -2.15
N PHE A 394 -5.37 -17.03 -1.80
CA PHE A 394 -5.91 -17.11 -0.44
C PHE A 394 -4.86 -17.57 0.56
N THR A 395 -4.05 -18.57 0.20
CA THR A 395 -2.96 -19.07 1.05
C THR A 395 -1.92 -18.00 1.31
N TRP A 396 -1.51 -17.24 0.28
CA TRP A 396 -0.58 -16.13 0.43
C TRP A 396 -1.13 -15.03 1.33
N THR A 397 -2.38 -14.60 1.11
CA THR A 397 -2.98 -13.52 1.90
C THR A 397 -3.17 -13.93 3.36
N ALA A 398 -3.60 -15.16 3.63
CA ALA A 398 -3.66 -15.73 4.98
C ALA A 398 -2.26 -15.85 5.62
N PHE A 399 -1.27 -16.30 4.86
CA PHE A 399 0.12 -16.35 5.30
C PHE A 399 0.65 -14.95 5.66
N ALA A 400 0.45 -13.95 4.81
CA ALA A 400 0.89 -12.57 5.04
C ALA A 400 0.30 -11.98 6.32
N VAL A 401 -1.00 -12.20 6.57
CA VAL A 401 -1.67 -11.75 7.80
C VAL A 401 -0.97 -12.34 9.04
N CYS A 402 -0.71 -13.64 9.06
CA CYS A 402 -0.06 -14.29 10.21
C CYS A 402 1.43 -13.94 10.33
N ALA A 403 2.15 -13.95 9.21
CA ALA A 403 3.60 -13.77 9.16
C ALA A 403 4.03 -12.37 9.60
N PHE A 404 3.28 -11.33 9.24
CA PHE A 404 3.69 -9.95 9.49
C PHE A 404 3.30 -9.42 10.88
N MET A 405 2.63 -10.26 11.68
CA MET A 405 2.44 -10.05 13.13
C MET A 405 3.59 -10.60 13.96
N LEU A 406 4.48 -11.40 13.36
CA LEU A 406 5.57 -12.05 14.07
C LEU A 406 6.58 -11.01 14.60
N PRO A 407 7.26 -11.30 15.73
CA PRO A 407 8.35 -10.47 16.23
C PRO A 407 9.45 -10.24 15.20
N THR A 408 9.87 -8.99 15.03
CA THR A 408 10.80 -8.55 13.97
C THR A 408 12.26 -8.49 14.42
N SER A 409 12.52 -8.50 15.73
CA SER A 409 13.86 -8.49 16.30
C SER A 409 13.95 -9.31 17.60
N TRP A 410 15.16 -9.75 17.94
CA TRP A 410 15.49 -10.48 19.16
C TRP A 410 16.73 -9.89 19.83
N PRO A 411 16.74 -9.71 21.17
CA PRO A 411 15.64 -9.97 22.11
C PRO A 411 14.49 -8.97 21.98
N ILE A 412 13.26 -9.43 22.28
CA ILE A 412 12.06 -8.59 22.25
C ILE A 412 12.03 -7.69 23.49
N THR A 413 11.87 -6.39 23.27
CA THR A 413 11.70 -5.34 24.27
C THR A 413 10.39 -4.60 24.02
N TRP A 414 9.98 -3.75 24.97
CA TRP A 414 8.80 -2.89 24.78
C TRP A 414 8.95 -1.90 23.62
N ASP A 415 10.19 -1.50 23.31
CA ASP A 415 10.44 -0.53 22.26
C ASP A 415 10.43 -1.18 20.86
N ASN A 416 11.00 -2.38 20.71
CA ASN A 416 11.16 -3.05 19.41
C ASN A 416 10.08 -4.10 19.09
N ALA A 417 9.11 -4.31 19.98
CA ALA A 417 8.02 -5.24 19.76
C ALA A 417 7.21 -4.85 18.52
N ASN A 418 6.80 -5.85 17.73
CA ASN A 418 5.94 -5.63 16.58
C ASN A 418 4.48 -5.45 17.04
N TYR A 419 4.02 -4.21 17.11
CA TYR A 419 2.65 -3.87 17.53
C TYR A 419 1.61 -4.02 16.41
N SER A 420 1.98 -4.50 15.23
CA SER A 420 1.06 -4.64 14.09
C SER A 420 -0.09 -5.62 14.38
N GLY A 421 0.16 -6.68 15.14
CA GLY A 421 -0.87 -7.63 15.58
C GLY A 421 -1.89 -6.99 16.53
N VAL A 422 -1.46 -6.08 17.40
CA VAL A 422 -2.36 -5.30 18.27
C VAL A 422 -3.21 -4.34 17.43
N ALA A 423 -2.60 -3.65 16.47
CA ALA A 423 -3.32 -2.76 15.54
C ALA A 423 -4.36 -3.55 14.72
N PHE A 424 -4.01 -4.72 14.20
CA PHE A 424 -4.93 -5.58 13.48
C PHE A 424 -6.07 -6.07 14.38
N ALA A 425 -5.76 -6.59 15.57
CA ALA A 425 -6.77 -7.02 16.53
C ALA A 425 -7.75 -5.88 16.88
N MET A 426 -7.23 -4.65 17.04
CA MET A 426 -8.06 -3.47 17.26
C MET A 426 -9.00 -3.21 16.08
N VAL A 427 -8.51 -3.24 14.83
CA VAL A 427 -9.35 -3.07 13.63
C VAL A 427 -10.43 -4.15 13.54
N THR A 428 -10.07 -5.42 13.75
CA THR A 428 -11.02 -6.54 13.71
C THR A 428 -12.06 -6.44 14.82
N ILE A 429 -11.64 -6.15 16.06
CA ILE A 429 -12.55 -5.99 17.21
C ILE A 429 -13.47 -4.81 17.00
N LEU A 430 -12.96 -3.65 16.56
CA LEU A 430 -13.79 -2.47 16.30
C LEU A 430 -14.82 -2.76 15.19
N THR A 431 -14.41 -3.43 14.12
CA THR A 431 -15.33 -3.79 13.03
C THR A 431 -16.38 -4.80 13.48
N ALA A 432 -15.99 -5.81 14.26
CA ALA A 432 -16.90 -6.79 14.82
C ALA A 432 -17.89 -6.18 15.82
N LEU A 433 -17.40 -5.35 16.74
CA LEU A 433 -18.25 -4.59 17.67
C LEU A 433 -19.22 -3.72 16.89
N PHE A 434 -18.74 -3.01 15.86
CA PHE A 434 -19.59 -2.15 15.05
C PHE A 434 -20.68 -2.93 14.32
N TRP A 435 -20.38 -4.14 13.84
CA TRP A 435 -21.37 -5.06 13.31
C TRP A 435 -22.42 -5.47 14.37
N PHE A 436 -21.98 -5.93 15.54
CA PHE A 436 -22.91 -6.43 16.57
C PHE A 436 -23.73 -5.34 17.27
N THR A 437 -23.20 -4.12 17.40
CA THR A 437 -23.94 -3.02 18.05
C THR A 437 -24.82 -2.26 17.09
N TRP A 438 -24.41 -2.13 15.82
CA TRP A 438 -25.09 -1.27 14.85
C TRP A 438 -25.38 -2.00 13.53
N GLY A 439 -24.36 -2.57 12.87
CA GLY A 439 -24.48 -3.13 11.52
C GLY A 439 -25.63 -4.14 11.37
N ARG A 440 -25.74 -5.12 12.28
CA ARG A 440 -26.80 -6.15 12.23
C ARG A 440 -28.23 -5.62 12.35
N CYS A 441 -28.40 -4.40 12.88
CA CYS A 441 -29.71 -3.79 13.10
C CYS A 441 -30.11 -2.84 11.98
N TYR A 442 -29.15 -2.25 11.26
CA TYR A 442 -29.40 -1.15 10.31
C TYR A 442 -28.96 -1.45 8.87
N TYR A 443 -28.06 -2.42 8.65
CA TYR A 443 -27.60 -2.80 7.32
C TYR A 443 -28.35 -4.04 6.81
N HIS A 444 -28.91 -3.93 5.61
CA HIS A 444 -29.72 -4.98 4.96
C HIS A 444 -29.14 -5.44 3.61
N GLY A 445 -27.88 -5.09 3.32
CA GLY A 445 -27.24 -5.29 2.01
C GLY A 445 -27.16 -3.99 1.19
N PRO A 446 -26.34 -3.94 0.13
CA PRO A 446 -26.35 -2.89 -0.88
C PRO A 446 -27.75 -2.67 -1.43
N LEU A 447 -28.09 -1.40 -1.66
CA LEU A 447 -29.33 -1.05 -2.34
C LEU A 447 -29.16 -1.36 -3.84
N GLU A 448 -30.22 -1.86 -4.49
CA GLU A 448 -30.23 -1.94 -5.95
C GLU A 448 -29.97 -0.55 -6.53
N THR A 449 -28.99 -0.46 -7.44
CA THR A 449 -28.68 0.76 -8.17
C THR A 449 -29.88 1.09 -9.05
N ASN A 450 -30.81 1.93 -8.56
CA ASN A 450 -31.78 2.55 -9.45
C ASN A 450 -31.00 3.44 -10.41
N ASP A 451 -31.18 3.25 -11.71
CA ASP A 451 -30.55 3.96 -12.84
C ASP A 451 -30.84 5.49 -12.89
N ASP A 452 -31.24 6.11 -11.78
CA ASP A 452 -31.74 7.49 -11.70
C ASP A 452 -30.73 8.51 -11.10
N ILE A 453 -29.41 8.27 -11.17
CA ILE A 453 -28.38 9.26 -10.78
C ILE A 453 -27.30 9.45 -11.84
#